data_AF-A0AA41SLL8-F1
#
_entry.id   AF-A0AA41SLL8-F1
#
_cell.length_a   1.000
_cell.length_b   1.000
_cell.length_c   1.000
_cell.angle_alpha   90.00
_cell.angle_beta   90.00
_cell.angle_gamma   90.00
#
_symmetry.space_group_name_H-M   'P 1'
#
loop_
_entity.id
_entity.type
_entity.pdbx_description
1 polymer ?
#
loop_
_entity_poly.entity_id
_entity_poly.type
_entity_poly.pdbx_seq_one_letter_code
_entity_poly.pdbx_strand_id
1 'polypeptide(L)'
;MAQIPSFHSLRHINLISLVLCLAYSTCATAGSIYVGMSSDAPPKDYTVKGSSINMVFGVFNAVAIIATTFGNGIIPEIQATLAPPVKGKMFKGLSVCYTMVCVTFFSVGISGYWAFGNKAGGIIIGNFMDENGKALVPKWFLLLTNVLILLQLSAVSVVYLQPTNELLEKRFSDPKSAEFSARNVIPRLISRSLSVVLAVTIAAMLPFFGDIIALIGALGFMPLDFTLPVVFFNLTFKPSKRGPIFWINTAIGGFFSVFAVIAAVAAVRQIILDATTYRLFANV
;
A
#
# COMPACT_ATOMS: atom_id res chain seq x y z
N MET A 1 19.50 3.31 7.19
CA MET A 1 18.59 4.35 6.67
C MET A 1 17.49 4.75 7.65
N ALA A 2 16.95 3.82 8.46
CA ALA A 2 15.91 4.12 9.44
C ALA A 2 16.29 5.11 10.57
N GLN A 3 17.52 5.62 10.64
CA GLN A 3 18.03 6.50 11.71
C GLN A 3 18.04 7.99 11.34
N ILE A 4 17.45 8.36 10.19
CA ILE A 4 17.40 9.77 9.76
C ILE A 4 16.49 10.57 10.72
N PRO A 5 16.91 11.77 11.15
CA PRO A 5 16.27 12.47 12.26
C PRO A 5 15.02 13.28 11.88
N SER A 6 14.84 13.74 10.63
CA SER A 6 13.74 14.66 10.29
C SER A 6 13.12 14.50 8.90
N PHE A 7 11.85 14.90 8.77
CA PHE A 7 11.11 14.99 7.50
C PHE A 7 11.77 15.91 6.46
N HIS A 8 12.42 17.00 6.88
CA HIS A 8 13.10 17.91 5.95
C HIS A 8 14.29 17.22 5.25
N SER A 9 15.01 16.36 5.97
CA SER A 9 16.07 15.51 5.40
C SER A 9 15.51 14.43 4.47
N LEU A 10 14.25 14.01 4.67
CA LEU A 10 13.59 12.99 3.84
C LEU A 10 13.09 13.52 2.49
N ARG A 11 13.04 14.83 2.26
CA ARG A 11 12.54 15.39 0.99
C ARG A 11 13.28 14.85 -0.23
N HIS A 12 14.60 14.75 -0.16
CA HIS A 12 15.42 14.23 -1.26
C HIS A 12 15.23 12.73 -1.45
N ILE A 13 15.10 11.98 -0.35
CA ILE A 13 14.80 10.55 -0.37
C ILE A 13 13.41 10.30 -0.96
N ASN A 14 12.43 11.14 -0.65
CA ASN A 14 11.09 11.05 -1.20
C ASN A 14 11.06 11.35 -2.70
N LEU A 15 11.84 12.35 -3.17
CA LEU A 15 12.00 12.62 -4.59
C LEU A 15 12.63 11.43 -5.33
N ILE A 16 13.70 10.85 -4.76
CA ILE A 16 14.34 9.65 -5.33
C ILE A 16 13.33 8.48 -5.36
N SER A 17 12.58 8.29 -4.27
CA SER A 17 11.54 7.26 -4.18
C SER A 17 10.47 7.43 -5.27
N LEU A 18 10.04 8.66 -5.55
CA LEU A 18 9.09 8.96 -6.63
C LEU A 18 9.66 8.58 -8.00
N VAL A 19 10.90 8.96 -8.31
CA VAL A 19 11.54 8.64 -9.59
C VAL A 19 11.70 7.12 -9.74
N LEU A 20 12.14 6.43 -8.69
CA LEU A 20 12.25 4.97 -8.69
C LEU A 20 10.88 4.30 -8.88
N CYS A 21 9.82 4.84 -8.27
CA CYS A 21 8.45 4.36 -8.41
C CYS A 21 7.95 4.45 -9.86
N LEU A 22 8.14 5.61 -10.49
CA LEU A 22 7.81 5.80 -11.90
C LEU A 22 8.64 4.87 -12.80
N ALA A 23 9.93 4.71 -12.51
CA ALA A 23 10.83 3.86 -13.28
C ALA A 23 10.41 2.39 -13.23
N TYR A 24 10.22 1.81 -12.03
CA TYR A 24 9.84 0.40 -11.95
C TYR A 24 8.41 0.16 -12.47
N SER A 25 7.48 1.12 -12.31
CA SER A 25 6.11 0.99 -12.86
C SER A 25 6.12 0.99 -14.38
N THR A 26 6.98 1.82 -14.98
CA THR A 26 7.22 1.83 -16.43
C THR A 26 7.84 0.50 -16.87
N CYS A 27 8.82 -0.04 -16.14
CA CYS A 27 9.39 -1.36 -16.43
C CYS A 27 8.35 -2.48 -16.32
N ALA A 28 7.51 -2.48 -15.29
CA ALA A 28 6.45 -3.48 -15.14
C ALA A 28 5.43 -3.42 -16.29
N THR A 29 5.06 -2.21 -16.71
CA THR A 29 4.17 -2.00 -17.86
C THR A 29 4.81 -2.46 -19.16
N ALA A 30 6.04 -2.00 -19.44
CA ALA A 30 6.77 -2.36 -20.66
C ALA A 30 7.07 -3.86 -20.74
N GLY A 31 7.44 -4.48 -19.62
CA GLY A 31 7.65 -5.93 -19.52
C GLY A 31 6.37 -6.71 -19.81
N SER A 32 5.24 -6.28 -19.26
CA SER A 32 3.93 -6.91 -19.53
C SER A 32 3.56 -6.79 -21.01
N ILE A 33 3.75 -5.61 -21.61
CA ILE A 33 3.49 -5.40 -23.04
C ILE A 33 4.42 -6.29 -23.90
N TYR A 34 5.72 -6.31 -23.58
CA TYR A 34 6.71 -7.12 -24.28
C TYR A 34 6.35 -8.61 -24.27
N VAL A 35 6.00 -9.16 -23.11
CA VAL A 35 5.58 -10.55 -22.98
C VAL A 35 4.28 -10.81 -23.74
N GLY A 36 3.29 -9.92 -23.61
CA GLY A 36 2.00 -10.06 -24.27
C GLY A 36 2.04 -9.92 -25.80
N MET A 37 3.11 -9.35 -26.36
CA MET A 37 3.36 -9.24 -27.80
C MET A 37 4.38 -10.26 -28.33
N SER A 38 5.01 -11.05 -27.46
CA SER A 38 5.99 -12.06 -27.85
C SER A 38 5.34 -13.20 -28.63
N SER A 39 6.09 -13.84 -29.54
CA SER A 39 5.65 -15.06 -30.22
C SER A 39 5.39 -16.22 -29.25
N ASP A 40 6.07 -16.21 -28.09
CA ASP A 40 5.91 -17.18 -27.01
C ASP A 40 4.97 -16.65 -25.89
N ALA A 41 4.04 -15.76 -26.22
CA ALA A 41 3.14 -15.16 -25.23
C ALA A 41 2.31 -16.23 -24.49
N PRO A 42 2.10 -16.10 -23.17
CA PRO A 42 1.19 -16.96 -22.43
C PRO A 42 -0.22 -16.94 -23.04
N PRO A 43 -0.97 -18.06 -22.96
CA PRO A 43 -2.36 -18.09 -23.41
C PRO A 43 -3.20 -17.02 -22.70
N LYS A 44 -3.83 -16.15 -23.48
CA LYS A 44 -4.67 -15.04 -22.97
C LYS A 44 -6.07 -15.55 -22.64
N ASP A 45 -6.21 -16.14 -21.46
CA ASP A 45 -7.49 -16.60 -20.94
C ASP A 45 -8.07 -15.57 -19.95
N TYR A 46 -9.25 -15.04 -20.27
CA TYR A 46 -9.96 -14.06 -19.43
C TYR A 46 -11.18 -14.65 -18.73
N THR A 47 -11.32 -15.97 -18.75
CA THR A 47 -12.39 -16.64 -18.01
C THR A 47 -12.22 -16.41 -16.51
N VAL A 48 -13.33 -16.07 -15.85
CA VAL A 48 -13.33 -15.83 -14.42
C VAL A 48 -13.21 -17.18 -13.70
N LYS A 49 -12.10 -17.37 -13.00
CA LYS A 49 -11.82 -18.59 -12.23
C LYS A 49 -12.43 -18.50 -10.83
N GLY A 50 -12.98 -19.62 -10.36
CA GLY A 50 -13.46 -19.78 -8.98
C GLY A 50 -14.96 -20.07 -8.86
N SER A 51 -15.37 -20.60 -7.70
CA SER A 51 -16.77 -20.77 -7.36
C SER A 51 -17.46 -19.41 -7.17
N SER A 52 -18.79 -19.35 -7.29
CA SER A 52 -19.57 -18.13 -7.07
C SER A 52 -19.27 -17.47 -5.72
N ILE A 53 -19.02 -18.27 -4.68
CA ILE A 53 -18.66 -17.79 -3.34
C ILE A 53 -17.27 -17.13 -3.34
N ASN A 54 -16.27 -17.75 -3.96
CA ASN A 54 -14.92 -17.18 -4.04
C ASN A 54 -14.91 -15.88 -4.85
N MET A 55 -15.74 -15.79 -5.89
CA MET A 55 -15.89 -14.57 -6.68
C MET A 55 -16.43 -13.41 -5.83
N VAL A 56 -17.49 -13.65 -5.05
CA VAL A 56 -18.08 -12.62 -4.17
C VAL A 56 -17.06 -12.15 -3.13
N PHE A 57 -16.39 -13.06 -2.42
CA PHE A 57 -15.35 -12.68 -1.46
C PHE A 57 -14.15 -11.99 -2.14
N GLY A 58 -13.78 -12.41 -3.34
CA GLY A 58 -12.75 -11.78 -4.15
C GLY A 58 -13.05 -10.32 -4.49
N VAL A 59 -14.32 -9.97 -4.74
CA VAL A 59 -14.73 -8.57 -4.96
C VAL A 59 -14.50 -7.72 -3.71
N PHE A 60 -14.88 -8.21 -2.53
CA PHE A 60 -14.64 -7.48 -1.27
C PHE A 60 -13.16 -7.30 -0.99
N ASN A 61 -12.35 -8.34 -1.21
CA ASN A 61 -10.89 -8.26 -1.08
C ASN A 61 -10.30 -7.26 -2.08
N ALA A 62 -10.73 -7.28 -3.35
CA ALA A 62 -10.24 -6.35 -4.37
C ALA A 62 -10.53 -4.89 -4.00
N VAL A 63 -11.74 -4.57 -3.53
CA VAL A 63 -12.09 -3.21 -3.10
C VAL A 63 -11.29 -2.80 -1.86
N ALA A 64 -11.03 -3.71 -0.93
CA ALA A 64 -10.19 -3.43 0.24
C ALA A 64 -8.72 -3.21 -0.11
N ILE A 65 -8.19 -3.97 -1.08
CA ILE A 65 -6.86 -3.72 -1.64
C ILE A 65 -6.83 -2.32 -2.25
N ILE A 66 -7.79 -1.97 -3.11
CA ILE A 66 -7.87 -0.62 -3.71
C ILE A 66 -7.93 0.47 -2.62
N ALA A 67 -8.75 0.30 -1.59
CA ALA A 67 -8.82 1.24 -0.48
C ALA A 67 -7.45 1.43 0.21
N THR A 68 -6.71 0.34 0.42
CA THR A 68 -5.34 0.41 0.98
C THR A 68 -4.39 1.16 0.07
N THR A 69 -4.46 0.90 -1.23
CA THR A 69 -3.50 1.45 -2.20
C THR A 69 -3.68 2.95 -2.40
N PHE A 70 -4.91 3.46 -2.24
CA PHE A 70 -5.20 4.90 -2.29
C PHE A 70 -5.15 5.58 -0.93
N GLY A 71 -5.17 4.82 0.15
CA GLY A 71 -5.17 5.33 1.51
C GLY A 71 -3.84 5.99 1.89
N ASN A 72 -3.91 7.13 2.58
CA ASN A 72 -2.71 7.82 3.05
C ASN A 72 -2.92 8.44 4.44
N GLY A 73 -2.33 7.81 5.44
CA GLY A 73 -2.43 8.24 6.84
C GLY A 73 -1.59 9.47 7.21
N ILE A 74 -0.77 10.01 6.29
CA ILE A 74 0.20 11.09 6.57
C ILE A 74 -0.32 12.46 6.06
N ILE A 75 -1.49 12.49 5.41
CA ILE A 75 -2.11 13.72 4.89
C ILE A 75 -2.27 14.78 5.99
N PRO A 76 -2.75 14.47 7.21
CA PRO A 76 -2.88 15.48 8.28
C PRO A 76 -1.54 16.11 8.69
N GLU A 77 -0.47 15.33 8.79
CA GLU A 77 0.88 15.76 9.15
C GLU A 77 1.48 16.65 8.05
N ILE A 78 1.27 16.29 6.78
CA ILE A 78 1.65 17.12 5.64
C ILE A 78 0.87 18.44 5.66
N GLN A 79 -0.43 18.39 5.96
CA GLN A 79 -1.26 19.58 6.02
C GLN A 79 -0.84 20.52 7.16
N ALA A 80 -0.43 19.98 8.31
CA ALA A 80 0.03 20.74 9.47
C ALA A 80 1.36 21.49 9.23
N THR A 81 2.19 21.01 8.30
CA THR A 81 3.51 21.60 7.99
C THR A 81 3.48 22.57 6.81
N LEU A 82 2.36 22.69 6.10
CA LEU A 82 2.25 23.50 4.89
C LEU A 82 2.10 24.99 5.20
N ALA A 83 2.92 25.83 4.55
CA ALA A 83 2.80 27.29 4.70
C ALA A 83 1.46 27.81 4.13
N PRO A 84 0.75 28.71 4.85
CA PRO A 84 -0.48 29.32 4.37
C PRO A 84 -0.35 29.96 2.97
N PRO A 85 -1.41 29.98 2.13
CA PRO A 85 -2.72 29.37 2.34
C PRO A 85 -2.72 27.85 2.08
N VAL A 86 -3.22 27.07 3.05
CA VAL A 86 -3.12 25.60 3.04
C VAL A 86 -4.04 24.95 2.02
N LYS A 87 -5.33 25.33 2.00
CA LYS A 87 -6.37 24.65 1.20
C LYS A 87 -6.03 24.55 -0.29
N GLY A 88 -5.62 25.67 -0.91
CA GLY A 88 -5.33 25.71 -2.35
C GLY A 88 -4.07 24.93 -2.73
N LYS A 89 -3.01 25.03 -1.93
CA LYS A 89 -1.76 24.29 -2.15
C LYS A 89 -1.95 22.79 -1.94
N MET A 90 -2.67 22.40 -0.88
CA MET A 90 -2.96 21.00 -0.56
C MET A 90 -3.81 20.34 -1.66
N PHE A 91 -4.86 21.00 -2.14
CA PHE A 91 -5.70 20.46 -3.21
C PHE A 91 -4.91 20.22 -4.51
N LYS A 92 -4.06 21.16 -4.92
CA LYS A 92 -3.18 20.97 -6.09
C LYS A 92 -2.21 19.81 -5.89
N GLY A 93 -1.59 19.71 -4.72
CA GLY A 93 -0.68 18.61 -4.39
C GLY A 93 -1.36 17.24 -4.44
N LEU A 94 -2.53 17.13 -3.81
CA LEU A 94 -3.34 15.90 -3.82
C LEU A 94 -3.80 15.53 -5.23
N SER A 95 -4.24 16.50 -6.02
CA SER A 95 -4.67 16.26 -7.41
C SER A 95 -3.55 15.68 -8.27
N VAL A 96 -2.34 16.25 -8.20
CA VAL A 96 -1.16 15.72 -8.91
C VAL A 96 -0.80 14.33 -8.38
N CYS A 97 -0.82 14.13 -7.06
CA CYS A 97 -0.52 12.84 -6.44
C CYS A 97 -1.47 11.74 -6.93
N TYR A 98 -2.78 11.95 -6.81
CA TYR A 98 -3.77 10.95 -7.23
C TYR A 98 -3.79 10.74 -8.74
N THR A 99 -3.47 11.76 -9.55
CA THR A 99 -3.29 11.58 -11.00
C THR A 99 -2.14 10.62 -11.30
N MET A 100 -0.99 10.80 -10.66
CA MET A 100 0.17 9.91 -10.82
C MET A 100 -0.12 8.50 -10.31
N VAL A 101 -0.81 8.37 -9.19
CA VAL A 101 -1.26 7.08 -8.64
C VAL A 101 -2.16 6.34 -9.63
N CYS A 102 -3.17 7.02 -10.18
CA CYS A 102 -4.04 6.44 -11.19
C CYS A 102 -3.24 5.99 -12.43
N VAL A 103 -2.40 6.85 -13.00
CA VAL A 103 -1.62 6.52 -14.20
C VAL A 103 -0.73 5.30 -13.96
N THR A 104 -0.03 5.23 -12.83
CA THR A 104 0.88 4.13 -12.51
C THR A 104 0.16 2.82 -12.21
N PHE A 105 -0.90 2.82 -11.40
CA PHE A 105 -1.62 1.58 -11.09
C PHE A 105 -2.43 1.05 -12.24
N PHE A 106 -3.15 1.91 -12.97
CA PHE A 106 -3.93 1.45 -14.12
C PHE A 106 -3.03 1.00 -15.26
N SER A 107 -1.89 1.66 -15.52
CA SER A 107 -0.95 1.18 -16.55
C SER A 107 -0.42 -0.23 -16.25
N VAL A 108 0.05 -0.46 -15.02
CA VAL A 108 0.57 -1.79 -14.61
C VAL A 108 -0.55 -2.83 -14.55
N GLY A 109 -1.70 -2.49 -13.96
CA GLY A 109 -2.82 -3.41 -13.81
C GLY A 109 -3.45 -3.82 -15.14
N ILE A 110 -3.71 -2.85 -16.04
CA ILE A 110 -4.29 -3.12 -17.36
C ILE A 110 -3.31 -3.91 -18.23
N SER A 111 -2.05 -3.47 -18.33
CA SER A 111 -1.05 -4.16 -19.16
C SER A 111 -0.75 -5.56 -18.66
N GLY A 112 -0.63 -5.74 -17.33
CA GLY A 112 -0.41 -7.04 -16.71
C GLY A 112 -1.58 -8.00 -16.94
N TYR A 113 -2.81 -7.55 -16.67
CA TYR A 113 -3.99 -8.38 -16.90
C TYR A 113 -4.19 -8.70 -18.39
N TRP A 114 -3.92 -7.76 -19.30
CA TRP A 114 -3.94 -8.02 -20.74
C TRP A 114 -2.89 -9.03 -21.21
N ALA A 115 -1.71 -9.06 -20.56
CA ALA A 115 -0.64 -9.97 -20.91
C ALA A 115 -0.86 -11.39 -20.38
N PHE A 116 -1.37 -11.54 -19.15
CA PHE A 116 -1.44 -12.82 -18.44
C PHE A 116 -2.86 -13.33 -18.15
N GLY A 117 -3.90 -12.52 -18.41
CA GLY A 117 -5.28 -12.87 -18.17
C GLY A 117 -5.55 -13.33 -16.73
N ASN A 118 -6.30 -14.41 -16.59
CA ASN A 118 -6.65 -15.02 -15.31
C ASN A 118 -5.47 -15.70 -14.57
N LYS A 119 -4.27 -15.73 -15.17
CA LYS A 119 -3.02 -16.14 -14.50
C LYS A 119 -2.25 -14.96 -13.90
N ALA A 120 -2.71 -13.71 -14.07
CA ALA A 120 -2.05 -12.56 -13.47
C ALA A 120 -2.01 -12.69 -11.94
N GLY A 121 -0.81 -12.68 -11.37
CA GLY A 121 -0.58 -12.78 -9.93
C GLY A 121 -0.73 -11.43 -9.23
N GLY A 122 -0.87 -11.47 -7.91
CA GLY A 122 -0.89 -10.25 -7.07
C GLY A 122 0.41 -9.43 -7.15
N ILE A 123 1.52 -10.08 -7.53
CA ILE A 123 2.80 -9.43 -7.83
C ILE A 123 3.16 -9.74 -9.29
N ILE A 124 2.89 -8.79 -10.18
CA ILE A 124 3.01 -8.98 -11.64
C ILE A 124 4.43 -9.33 -12.10
N ILE A 125 5.45 -8.90 -11.37
CA ILE A 125 6.85 -9.22 -11.68
C ILE A 125 7.09 -10.74 -11.60
N GLY A 126 6.36 -11.46 -10.74
CA GLY A 126 6.41 -12.92 -10.66
C GLY A 126 5.93 -13.59 -11.95
N ASN A 127 4.99 -12.97 -12.68
CA ASN A 127 4.50 -13.49 -13.96
C ASN A 127 5.52 -13.37 -15.11
N PHE A 128 6.62 -12.65 -14.93
CA PHE A 128 7.70 -12.58 -15.93
C PHE A 128 8.58 -13.84 -15.93
N MET A 129 8.32 -14.78 -15.03
CA MET A 129 8.90 -16.11 -15.02
C MET A 129 7.81 -17.14 -15.37
N ASP A 130 8.14 -18.05 -16.27
CA ASP A 130 7.30 -19.20 -16.59
C ASP A 130 7.33 -20.25 -15.47
N GLU A 131 6.40 -21.21 -15.50
CA GLU A 131 6.27 -22.32 -14.55
C GLU A 131 7.56 -23.17 -14.46
N ASN A 132 8.37 -23.19 -15.53
CA ASN A 132 9.68 -23.84 -15.60
C ASN A 132 10.86 -22.96 -15.12
N GLY A 133 10.60 -21.77 -14.57
CA GLY A 133 11.61 -20.81 -14.13
C GLY A 133 12.32 -20.06 -15.27
N LYS A 134 11.84 -20.17 -16.51
CA LYS A 134 12.38 -19.45 -17.66
C LYS A 134 11.87 -18.00 -17.65
N ALA A 135 12.77 -17.03 -17.75
CA ALA A 135 12.37 -15.62 -17.85
C ALA A 135 11.75 -15.34 -19.23
N LEU A 136 10.54 -14.76 -19.23
CA LEU A 136 9.80 -14.31 -20.43
C LEU A 136 10.29 -12.94 -20.92
N VAL A 137 11.06 -12.25 -20.09
CA VAL A 137 11.76 -10.98 -20.41
C VAL A 137 13.27 -11.19 -20.34
N PRO A 138 14.09 -10.33 -20.97
CA PRO A 138 15.54 -10.39 -20.82
C PRO A 138 15.97 -10.38 -19.35
N LYS A 139 16.89 -11.27 -18.95
CA LYS A 139 17.32 -11.42 -17.55
C LYS A 139 17.82 -10.12 -16.92
N TRP A 140 18.52 -9.30 -17.68
CA TRP A 140 19.02 -7.99 -17.21
C TRP A 140 17.86 -7.03 -16.88
N PHE A 141 16.78 -7.06 -17.67
CA PHE A 141 15.60 -6.24 -17.44
C PHE A 141 14.87 -6.65 -16.14
N LEU A 142 14.75 -7.96 -15.90
CA LEU A 142 14.18 -8.49 -14.66
C LEU A 142 15.03 -8.10 -13.44
N LEU A 143 16.36 -8.19 -13.56
CA LEU A 143 17.28 -7.77 -12.50
C LEU A 143 17.16 -6.28 -12.21
N LEU A 144 17.20 -5.42 -13.25
CA LEU A 144 17.02 -3.97 -13.11
C LEU A 144 15.71 -3.64 -12.40
N THR A 145 14.60 -4.24 -12.84
CA THR A 145 13.28 -3.96 -12.28
C THR A 145 13.23 -4.30 -10.80
N ASN A 146 13.77 -5.47 -10.40
CA ASN A 146 13.86 -5.85 -9.00
C ASN A 146 14.76 -4.92 -8.18
N VAL A 147 15.91 -4.50 -8.72
CA VAL A 147 16.80 -3.54 -8.04
C VAL A 147 16.08 -2.20 -7.82
N LEU A 148 15.37 -1.69 -8.83
CA LEU A 148 14.58 -0.45 -8.70
C LEU A 148 13.49 -0.56 -7.63
N ILE A 149 12.77 -1.70 -7.59
CA ILE A 149 11.76 -1.98 -6.56
C ILE A 149 12.42 -2.01 -5.18
N LEU A 150 13.53 -2.74 -5.00
CA LEU A 150 14.22 -2.83 -3.71
C LEU A 150 14.72 -1.47 -3.21
N LEU A 151 15.28 -0.65 -4.10
CA LEU A 151 15.72 0.71 -3.77
C LEU A 151 14.53 1.60 -3.40
N GLN A 152 13.42 1.51 -4.14
CA GLN A 152 12.21 2.28 -3.84
C GLN A 152 11.59 1.86 -2.50
N LEU A 153 11.46 0.54 -2.25
CA LEU A 153 10.96 -0.01 -0.99
C LEU A 153 11.81 0.44 0.20
N SER A 154 13.13 0.45 0.02
CA SER A 154 14.06 0.95 1.04
C SER A 154 13.83 2.45 1.34
N ALA A 155 13.63 3.27 0.30
CA ALA A 155 13.40 4.70 0.45
C ALA A 155 12.04 5.01 1.10
N VAL A 156 10.97 4.37 0.63
CA VAL A 156 9.59 4.61 1.12
C VAL A 156 9.40 4.09 2.55
N SER A 157 10.03 2.97 2.93
CA SER A 157 9.94 2.42 4.28
C SER A 157 10.41 3.43 5.34
N VAL A 158 11.45 4.22 5.05
CA VAL A 158 11.92 5.25 5.99
C VAL A 158 10.90 6.36 6.18
N VAL A 159 10.22 6.77 5.10
CA VAL A 159 9.19 7.82 5.15
C VAL A 159 7.97 7.36 5.94
N TYR A 160 7.50 6.12 5.73
CA TYR A 160 6.34 5.58 6.45
C TYR A 160 6.62 5.22 7.90
N LEU A 161 7.86 4.84 8.25
CA LEU A 161 8.23 4.58 9.65
C LEU A 161 8.42 5.87 10.45
N GLN A 162 8.63 7.02 9.80
CA GLN A 162 8.95 8.27 10.50
C GLN A 162 7.87 8.72 11.50
N PRO A 163 6.55 8.78 11.17
CA PRO A 163 5.53 9.16 12.15
C PRO A 163 5.50 8.22 13.36
N THR A 164 5.59 6.91 13.13
CA THR A 164 5.62 5.91 14.20
C THR A 164 6.84 6.08 15.08
N ASN A 165 8.01 6.31 14.48
CA ASN A 165 9.25 6.55 15.21
C ASN A 165 9.18 7.82 16.05
N GLU A 166 8.58 8.90 15.54
CA GLU A 166 8.37 10.13 16.31
C GLU A 166 7.46 9.92 17.53
N LEU A 167 6.38 9.13 17.37
CA LEU A 167 5.50 8.77 18.49
C LEU A 167 6.20 7.89 19.54
N LEU A 168 6.96 6.89 19.09
CA LEU A 168 7.75 6.02 19.98
C LEU A 168 8.83 6.83 20.71
N GLU A 169 9.56 7.70 20.01
CA GLU A 169 10.57 8.56 20.62
C GLU A 169 9.96 9.54 21.60
N LYS A 170 8.83 10.17 21.29
CA LYS A 170 8.15 11.04 22.25
C LYS A 170 7.77 10.31 23.54
N ARG A 171 7.52 8.99 23.47
CA ARG A 171 7.17 8.16 24.63
C ARG A 171 8.40 7.71 25.43
N PHE A 172 9.53 7.45 24.79
CA PHE A 172 10.71 6.86 25.43
C PHE A 172 11.88 7.84 25.66
N SER A 173 11.92 8.97 24.95
CA SER A 173 12.97 9.99 25.07
C SER A 173 12.67 10.95 26.21
N ASP A 174 13.73 11.37 26.91
CA ASP A 174 13.66 12.39 27.92
C ASP A 174 13.77 13.78 27.28
N PRO A 175 12.73 14.64 27.37
CA PRO A 175 12.75 15.98 26.78
C PRO A 175 13.73 16.94 27.47
N LYS A 176 14.26 16.60 28.65
CA LYS A 176 15.27 17.41 29.36
C LYS A 176 16.70 17.11 28.92
N SER A 177 16.90 15.99 28.22
CA SER A 177 18.19 15.54 27.74
C SER A 177 18.40 15.95 26.27
N ALA A 178 19.64 16.26 25.87
CA ALA A 178 19.95 16.58 24.48
C ALA A 178 19.55 15.44 23.53
N GLU A 179 19.14 15.76 22.30
CA GLU A 179 18.63 14.79 21.32
C GLU A 179 19.65 13.66 21.02
N PHE A 180 20.93 14.01 20.93
CA PHE A 180 22.02 13.06 20.69
C PHE A 180 22.68 12.51 21.96
N SER A 181 22.11 12.75 23.14
CA SER A 181 22.58 12.13 24.38
C SER A 181 22.39 10.61 24.32
N ALA A 182 23.32 9.86 24.90
CA ALA A 182 23.20 8.39 25.03
C ALA A 182 21.84 7.97 25.63
N ARG A 183 21.27 8.81 26.52
CA ARG A 183 19.95 8.57 27.13
C ARG A 183 18.80 8.55 26.12
N ASN A 184 18.89 9.31 25.03
CA ASN A 184 17.86 9.42 23.99
C ASN A 184 18.22 8.58 22.74
N VAL A 185 19.51 8.41 22.44
CA VAL A 185 19.99 7.62 21.30
C VAL A 185 19.78 6.11 21.52
N ILE A 186 20.00 5.60 22.74
CA ILE A 186 19.85 4.16 23.01
C ILE A 186 18.39 3.70 22.84
N PRO A 187 17.37 4.35 23.46
CA PRO A 187 15.96 3.99 23.23
C PRO A 187 15.54 4.15 21.78
N ARG A 188 16.01 5.20 21.08
CA ARG A 188 15.78 5.41 19.64
C ARG A 188 16.33 4.24 18.81
N LEU A 189 17.56 3.81 19.08
CA LEU A 189 18.16 2.70 18.35
C LEU A 189 17.39 1.40 18.58
N ILE A 190 17.04 1.10 19.83
CA ILE A 190 16.30 -0.11 20.19
C ILE A 190 14.90 -0.11 19.58
N SER A 191 14.13 0.97 19.73
CA SER A 191 12.75 1.04 19.25
C SER A 191 12.68 0.93 17.72
N ARG A 192 13.53 1.66 17.01
CA ARG A 192 13.58 1.63 15.54
C ARG A 192 14.05 0.28 15.01
N SER A 193 15.09 -0.33 15.60
CA SER A 193 15.56 -1.66 15.19
C SER A 193 14.53 -2.76 15.49
N LEU A 194 13.90 -2.74 16.67
CA LEU A 194 12.89 -3.73 17.04
C LEU A 194 11.68 -3.66 16.10
N SER A 195 11.26 -2.44 15.73
CA SER A 195 10.12 -2.24 14.81
C SER A 195 10.42 -2.84 13.42
N VAL A 196 11.63 -2.65 12.91
CA VAL A 196 12.07 -3.25 11.64
C VAL A 196 12.18 -4.77 11.75
N VAL A 197 12.78 -5.30 12.81
CA VAL A 197 12.91 -6.75 13.03
C VAL A 197 11.53 -7.40 13.08
N LEU A 198 10.59 -6.87 13.86
CA LEU A 198 9.23 -7.39 13.96
C LEU A 198 8.51 -7.37 12.60
N ALA A 199 8.61 -6.26 11.86
CA ALA A 199 7.99 -6.16 10.53
C ALA A 199 8.57 -7.20 9.55
N VAL A 200 9.90 -7.37 9.53
CA VAL A 200 10.57 -8.36 8.68
C VAL A 200 10.22 -9.79 9.09
N THR A 201 10.14 -10.07 10.39
CA THR A 201 9.72 -11.40 10.89
C THR A 201 8.29 -11.71 10.47
N ILE A 202 7.35 -10.77 10.63
CA ILE A 202 5.96 -10.97 10.20
C ILE A 202 5.89 -11.19 8.68
N ALA A 203 6.62 -10.39 7.90
CA ALA A 203 6.68 -10.55 6.45
C ALA A 203 7.26 -11.91 6.02
N ALA A 204 8.25 -12.43 6.75
CA ALA A 204 8.83 -13.74 6.49
C ALA A 204 7.89 -14.89 6.89
N MET A 205 7.03 -14.71 7.90
CA MET A 205 6.10 -15.73 8.38
C MET A 205 4.82 -15.83 7.54
N LEU A 206 4.36 -14.73 6.94
CA LEU A 206 3.08 -14.65 6.22
C LEU A 206 3.27 -14.06 4.82
N PRO A 207 3.60 -14.89 3.80
CA PRO A 207 3.84 -14.40 2.44
C PRO A 207 2.54 -14.10 1.65
N PHE A 208 1.42 -13.86 2.32
CA PHE A 208 0.11 -13.57 1.72
C PHE A 208 -0.08 -12.07 1.51
N PHE A 209 0.79 -11.47 0.68
CA PHE A 209 0.83 -10.01 0.51
C PHE A 209 -0.54 -9.41 0.16
N GLY A 210 -1.23 -9.98 -0.82
CA GLY A 210 -2.55 -9.48 -1.26
C GLY A 210 -3.59 -9.49 -0.15
N ASP A 211 -3.63 -10.56 0.64
CA ASP A 211 -4.65 -10.74 1.67
C ASP A 211 -4.37 -9.88 2.91
N ILE A 212 -3.10 -9.72 3.28
CA ILE A 212 -2.69 -8.82 4.36
C ILE A 212 -3.05 -7.38 3.98
N ILE A 213 -2.78 -6.98 2.73
CA ILE A 213 -3.17 -5.66 2.22
C ILE A 213 -4.70 -5.51 2.23
N ALA A 214 -5.47 -6.52 1.81
CA ALA A 214 -6.92 -6.50 1.91
C ALA A 214 -7.39 -6.30 3.37
N LEU A 215 -6.79 -6.98 4.33
CA LEU A 215 -7.13 -6.86 5.75
C LEU A 215 -6.81 -5.47 6.31
N ILE A 216 -5.64 -4.91 5.96
CA ILE A 216 -5.24 -3.54 6.33
C ILE A 216 -6.23 -2.52 5.75
N GLY A 217 -6.67 -2.72 4.51
CA GLY A 217 -7.67 -1.87 3.87
C GLY A 217 -9.02 -1.92 4.58
N ALA A 218 -9.48 -3.13 4.88
CA ALA A 218 -10.76 -3.35 5.53
C ALA A 218 -10.81 -2.76 6.95
N LEU A 219 -9.78 -2.98 7.77
CA LEU A 219 -9.78 -2.57 9.18
C LEU A 219 -9.21 -1.16 9.41
N GLY A 220 -8.26 -0.74 8.59
CA GLY A 220 -7.59 0.55 8.71
C GLY A 220 -8.21 1.60 7.81
N PHE A 221 -7.96 1.50 6.51
CA PHE A 221 -8.26 2.58 5.56
C PHE A 221 -9.75 2.77 5.29
N MET A 222 -10.56 1.72 5.25
CA MET A 222 -12.00 1.87 5.02
C MET A 222 -12.71 2.69 6.11
N PRO A 223 -12.48 2.42 7.41
CA PRO A 223 -12.97 3.28 8.47
C PRO A 223 -12.36 4.69 8.41
N LEU A 224 -11.04 4.80 8.24
CA LEU A 224 -10.33 6.09 8.31
C LEU A 224 -10.67 7.05 7.16
N ASP A 225 -10.86 6.53 5.95
CA ASP A 225 -10.98 7.34 4.73
C ASP A 225 -12.44 7.55 4.31
N PHE A 226 -13.34 6.62 4.62
CA PHE A 226 -14.74 6.70 4.18
C PHE A 226 -15.72 6.91 5.33
N THR A 227 -15.51 6.25 6.48
CA THR A 227 -16.49 6.28 7.59
C THR A 227 -16.26 7.45 8.54
N LEU A 228 -15.05 7.60 9.06
CA LEU A 228 -14.73 8.64 10.03
C LEU A 228 -14.90 10.06 9.48
N PRO A 229 -14.52 10.38 8.22
CA PRO A 229 -14.66 11.74 7.71
C PRO A 229 -16.11 12.21 7.66
N VAL A 230 -17.04 11.35 7.23
CA VAL A 230 -18.47 11.69 7.17
C VAL A 230 -19.10 11.77 8.56
N VAL A 231 -18.65 10.94 9.50
CA VAL A 231 -19.07 11.01 10.92
C VAL A 231 -18.57 12.31 11.55
N PHE A 232 -17.29 12.63 11.42
CA PHE A 232 -16.71 13.87 11.94
C PHE A 232 -17.31 15.11 11.29
N PHE A 233 -17.61 15.07 9.99
CA PHE A 233 -18.33 16.17 9.32
C PHE A 233 -19.70 16.39 9.97
N ASN A 234 -20.48 15.33 10.15
CA ASN A 234 -21.82 15.44 10.76
C ASN A 234 -21.77 15.92 12.22
N LEU A 235 -20.77 15.50 13.00
CA LEU A 235 -20.57 15.93 14.39
C LEU A 235 -20.13 17.40 14.49
N THR A 236 -19.25 17.84 13.59
CA THR A 236 -18.63 19.17 13.63
C THR A 236 -19.54 20.25 13.06
N PHE A 237 -20.07 20.03 11.85
CA PHE A 237 -20.88 21.02 11.14
C PHE A 237 -22.37 20.92 11.45
N LYS A 238 -22.82 19.82 12.07
CA LYS A 238 -24.22 19.58 12.48
C LYS A 238 -25.23 19.96 11.38
N PRO A 239 -25.10 19.41 10.16
CA PRO A 239 -26.03 19.72 9.08
C PRO A 239 -27.46 19.33 9.49
N SER A 240 -28.45 20.03 8.95
CA SER A 240 -29.86 19.75 9.26
C SER A 240 -30.20 18.29 8.97
N LYS A 241 -30.82 17.60 9.92
CA LYS A 241 -31.27 16.20 9.79
C LYS A 241 -32.34 16.00 8.71
N ARG A 242 -32.97 17.09 8.26
CA ARG A 242 -33.91 17.09 7.14
C ARG A 242 -33.22 17.34 5.79
N GLY A 243 -31.95 17.73 5.81
CA GLY A 243 -31.17 18.03 4.63
C GLY A 243 -30.57 16.77 3.98
N PRO A 244 -30.38 16.76 2.65
CA PRO A 244 -29.83 15.62 1.93
C PRO A 244 -28.39 15.30 2.36
N ILE A 245 -27.60 16.31 2.73
CA ILE A 245 -26.19 16.16 3.14
C ILE A 245 -26.05 15.23 4.35
N PHE A 246 -26.92 15.36 5.35
CA PHE A 246 -26.87 14.51 6.54
C PHE A 246 -27.12 13.04 6.20
N TRP A 247 -28.12 12.76 5.38
CA TRP A 247 -28.48 11.41 4.96
C TRP A 247 -27.44 10.79 4.04
N ILE A 248 -26.88 11.55 3.10
CA ILE A 248 -25.79 11.07 2.23
C ILE A 248 -24.57 10.69 3.08
N ASN A 249 -24.13 11.57 3.99
CA ASN A 249 -23.00 11.28 4.87
C ASN A 249 -23.25 10.05 5.76
N THR A 250 -24.47 9.94 6.31
CA THR A 250 -24.86 8.79 7.15
C THR A 250 -24.90 7.50 6.34
N ALA A 251 -25.40 7.54 5.10
CA ALA A 251 -25.44 6.40 4.20
C ALA A 251 -24.03 5.93 3.81
N ILE A 252 -23.12 6.86 3.48
CA ILE A 252 -21.72 6.55 3.19
C ILE A 252 -21.07 5.89 4.42
N GLY A 253 -21.22 6.48 5.60
CA GLY A 253 -20.63 5.95 6.83
C GLY A 253 -21.16 4.56 7.17
N GLY A 254 -22.47 4.35 7.06
CA GLY A 254 -23.09 3.04 7.29
C GLY A 254 -22.65 2.00 6.26
N PHE A 255 -22.68 2.35 4.97
CA PHE A 255 -22.29 1.45 3.89
C PHE A 255 -20.83 0.99 4.02
N PHE A 256 -19.89 1.92 4.16
CA PHE A 256 -18.47 1.57 4.27
C PHE A 256 -18.12 0.89 5.60
N SER A 257 -18.87 1.12 6.68
CA SER A 257 -18.72 0.36 7.93
C SER A 257 -19.11 -1.11 7.74
N VAL A 258 -20.27 -1.36 7.12
CA VAL A 258 -20.72 -2.73 6.84
C VAL A 258 -19.78 -3.39 5.83
N PHE A 259 -19.38 -2.67 4.79
CA PHE A 259 -18.43 -3.15 3.78
C PHE A 259 -17.08 -3.53 4.41
N ALA A 260 -16.55 -2.70 5.32
CA ALA A 260 -15.32 -2.96 6.04
C ALA A 260 -15.37 -4.28 6.83
N VAL A 261 -16.49 -4.54 7.53
CA VAL A 261 -16.67 -5.80 8.26
C VAL A 261 -16.69 -7.00 7.31
N ILE A 262 -17.43 -6.92 6.21
CA ILE A 262 -17.52 -8.01 5.23
C ILE A 262 -16.14 -8.24 4.57
N ALA A 263 -15.44 -7.17 4.21
CA ALA A 263 -14.11 -7.24 3.62
C ALA A 263 -13.07 -7.81 4.60
N ALA A 264 -13.17 -7.50 5.90
CA ALA A 264 -12.29 -8.10 6.90
C ALA A 264 -12.54 -9.61 7.02
N VAL A 265 -13.81 -10.05 7.00
CA VAL A 265 -14.16 -11.48 6.98
C VAL A 265 -13.64 -12.14 5.69
N ALA A 266 -13.77 -11.47 4.54
CA ALA A 266 -13.27 -11.95 3.26
C ALA A 266 -11.74 -12.15 3.27
N ALA A 267 -11.00 -11.17 3.82
CA ALA A 267 -9.55 -11.20 3.90
C ALA A 267 -9.07 -12.29 4.86
N VAL A 268 -9.67 -12.39 6.06
CA VAL A 268 -9.36 -13.46 7.03
C VAL A 268 -9.65 -14.84 6.45
N ARG A 269 -10.78 -15.01 5.75
CA ARG A 269 -11.09 -16.27 5.05
C ARG A 269 -10.01 -16.62 4.03
N GLN A 270 -9.56 -15.66 3.23
CA GLN A 270 -8.53 -15.89 2.22
C GLN A 270 -7.19 -16.27 2.87
N ILE A 271 -6.78 -15.55 3.93
CA ILE A 271 -5.58 -15.90 4.72
C ILE A 271 -5.66 -17.33 5.25
N ILE A 272 -6.82 -17.76 5.78
CA ILE A 272 -6.99 -19.13 6.30
C ILE A 272 -6.85 -20.15 5.16
N LEU A 273 -7.48 -19.91 4.00
CA LEU A 273 -7.39 -20.81 2.86
C LEU A 273 -5.94 -20.93 2.37
N ASP A 274 -5.25 -19.81 2.20
CA ASP A 274 -3.86 -19.80 1.73
C ASP A 274 -2.91 -20.39 2.78
N ALA A 275 -3.17 -20.18 4.07
CA ALA A 275 -2.43 -20.78 5.18
C ALA A 275 -2.55 -22.31 5.24
N THR A 276 -3.69 -22.90 4.82
CA THR A 276 -3.81 -24.37 4.77
C THR A 276 -2.90 -25.01 3.73
N THR A 277 -2.56 -24.28 2.67
CA THR A 277 -1.63 -24.73 1.62
C THR A 277 -0.17 -24.39 1.92
N TYR A 278 0.08 -23.49 2.87
CA TYR A 278 1.41 -23.00 3.21
C TYR A 278 2.04 -23.79 4.35
N ARG A 279 3.35 -24.10 4.21
CA ARG A 279 4.17 -24.56 5.33
C ARG A 279 5.11 -23.43 5.74
N LEU A 280 5.11 -23.11 7.03
CA LEU A 280 6.03 -22.14 7.62
C LEU A 280 7.47 -22.55 7.27
N PHE A 281 8.21 -21.64 6.63
CA PHE A 281 9.59 -21.85 6.17
C PHE A 281 9.79 -22.94 5.11
N ALA A 282 8.81 -23.22 4.25
CA ALA A 282 8.94 -24.26 3.21
C ALA A 282 10.13 -24.09 2.22
N ASN A 283 10.69 -22.89 2.13
CA ASN A 283 11.82 -22.54 1.25
C ASN A 283 13.07 -22.06 2.02
N VAL A 284 13.22 -22.46 3.30
CA VAL A 284 14.47 -22.32 4.07
C VAL A 284 15.10 -23.69 4.24
#